data_AF-A0A958AIA6-F1
#
_entry.id   AF-A0A958AIA6-F1
#
_cell.length_a   1.000
_cell.length_b   1.000
_cell.length_c   1.000
_cell.angle_alpha   90.00
_cell.angle_beta   90.00
_cell.angle_gamma   90.00
#
_symmetry.space_group_name_H-M   'P 1'
#
loop_
_entity.id
_entity.type
_entity.pdbx_description
1 polymer ?
#
loop_
_entity_poly.entity_id
_entity_poly.type
_entity_poly.pdbx_seq_one_letter_code
_entity_poly.pdbx_strand_id
1 'polypeptide(L)'
;MKHVLTTLLITLLTLGLLAGCSSPTPEPTPTPEPTTAPPAADTVTTVDDGSRRFAILPEESTASYIVHEEFFSGALAKYGIDVGNQEVTGSTQEISGEFRIRLEEDMSEFISGQFTVDISTL
;
A
#
# COMPACT_ATOMS: atom_id res chain seq x y z
N MET A 1 0.80 22.28 -59.59
CA MET A 1 1.95 21.38 -59.31
C MET A 1 2.39 21.39 -57.84
N LYS A 2 2.39 22.55 -57.14
CA LYS A 2 2.78 22.63 -55.71
C LYS A 2 1.86 21.86 -54.76
N HIS A 3 0.54 21.88 -54.96
CA HIS A 3 -0.41 21.16 -54.09
C HIS A 3 -0.36 19.64 -54.21
N VAL A 4 0.04 19.09 -55.37
CA VAL A 4 0.18 17.62 -55.55
C VAL A 4 1.40 17.08 -54.80
N LEU A 5 2.47 17.88 -54.73
CA LEU A 5 3.69 17.54 -54.00
C LEU A 5 3.49 17.59 -52.48
N THR A 6 2.70 18.55 -51.97
CA THR A 6 2.37 18.67 -50.55
C THR A 6 1.49 17.52 -50.06
N THR A 7 0.51 17.08 -50.87
CA THR A 7 -0.34 15.93 -50.50
C THR A 7 0.45 14.61 -50.53
N LEU A 8 1.36 14.42 -51.50
CA LEU A 8 2.21 13.22 -51.57
C LEU A 8 3.16 13.12 -50.36
N LEU A 9 3.70 14.25 -49.89
CA LEU A 9 4.61 14.30 -48.74
C LEU A 9 3.91 13.96 -47.41
N ILE A 10 2.66 14.40 -47.23
CA ILE A 10 1.86 14.12 -46.02
C ILE A 10 1.43 12.64 -45.98
N THR A 11 1.07 12.07 -47.14
CA THR A 11 0.66 10.65 -47.22
C THR A 11 1.84 9.68 -47.00
N LEU A 12 3.07 10.11 -47.34
CA LEU A 12 4.28 9.32 -47.07
C LEU A 12 4.72 9.39 -45.60
N LEU A 13 4.41 10.50 -44.92
CA LEU A 13 4.73 10.71 -43.50
C LEU A 13 3.80 9.91 -42.57
N THR A 14 2.53 9.71 -42.95
CA THR A 14 1.57 8.93 -42.14
C THR A 14 1.74 7.41 -42.27
N LEU A 15 2.32 6.92 -43.36
CA LEU A 15 2.53 5.48 -43.58
C LEU A 15 3.78 4.92 -42.86
N GLY A 16 4.69 5.78 -42.41
CA GLY A 16 5.93 5.39 -41.73
C GLY A 16 5.81 5.12 -40.23
N LEU A 17 4.67 5.41 -39.59
CA LEU A 17 4.55 5.38 -38.13
C LEU A 17 4.03 4.06 -37.54
N LEU A 18 3.69 3.05 -38.35
CA LEU A 18 3.14 1.77 -37.85
C LEU A 18 4.16 0.62 -37.75
N ALA A 19 5.46 0.87 -38.00
CA ALA A 19 6.49 -0.17 -37.96
C ALA A 19 7.35 -0.12 -36.68
N GLY A 20 6.72 0.05 -35.51
CA GLY A 20 7.42 0.13 -34.23
C GLY A 20 6.84 -0.82 -33.18
N CYS A 21 7.72 -1.67 -32.64
CA CYS A 21 7.58 -2.40 -31.37
C CYS A 21 6.83 -3.74 -31.39
N SER A 22 7.45 -4.78 -31.96
CA SER A 22 7.28 -6.15 -31.46
C SER A 22 8.31 -6.41 -30.36
N SER A 23 8.09 -5.85 -29.16
CA SER A 23 8.81 -6.28 -27.97
C SER A 23 8.09 -7.51 -27.40
N PRO A 24 8.78 -8.60 -27.03
CA PRO A 24 8.13 -9.73 -26.39
C PRO A 24 7.49 -9.25 -25.08
N THR A 25 6.18 -9.46 -24.95
CA THR A 25 5.45 -9.30 -23.70
C THR A 25 6.08 -10.23 -22.66
N PRO A 26 6.62 -9.72 -21.54
CA PRO A 26 7.07 -10.59 -20.47
C PRO A 26 5.89 -11.41 -19.98
N GLU A 27 6.08 -12.72 -19.89
CA GLU A 27 5.12 -13.64 -19.30
C GLU A 27 4.80 -13.17 -17.88
N PRO A 28 3.51 -13.11 -17.48
CA PRO A 28 3.16 -12.67 -16.13
C PRO A 28 3.80 -13.62 -15.13
N THR A 29 4.67 -13.07 -14.28
CA THR A 29 5.16 -13.76 -13.08
C THR A 29 3.93 -14.23 -12.31
N PRO A 30 3.86 -15.52 -11.91
CA PRO A 30 2.73 -16.00 -11.13
C PRO A 30 2.61 -15.14 -9.87
N THR A 31 1.45 -14.52 -9.69
CA THR A 31 1.08 -13.87 -8.44
C THR A 31 1.25 -14.91 -7.32
N PRO A 32 2.04 -14.63 -6.26
CA PRO A 32 2.12 -15.54 -5.13
C PRO A 32 0.71 -15.75 -4.58
N GLU A 33 0.34 -17.01 -4.37
CA GLU A 33 -0.92 -17.34 -3.70
C GLU A 33 -0.95 -16.66 -2.32
N PRO A 34 -2.09 -16.08 -1.91
CA PRO A 34 -2.24 -15.52 -0.58
C PRO A 34 -1.93 -16.61 0.43
N THR A 35 -0.86 -16.40 1.20
CA THR A 35 -0.57 -17.25 2.35
C THR A 35 -1.72 -17.04 3.33
N THR A 36 -2.58 -18.04 3.45
CA THR A 36 -3.68 -18.01 4.41
C THR A 36 -3.08 -17.87 5.81
N ALA A 37 -3.31 -16.72 6.43
CA ALA A 37 -2.96 -16.51 7.82
C ALA A 37 -3.62 -17.62 8.66
N PRO A 38 -2.91 -18.18 9.67
CA PRO A 38 -3.51 -19.15 10.59
C PRO A 38 -4.83 -18.62 11.14
N PRO A 39 -5.87 -19.47 11.29
CA PRO A 39 -7.14 -19.03 11.83
C PRO A 39 -6.91 -18.34 13.18
N ALA A 40 -7.41 -17.12 13.31
CA ALA A 40 -7.40 -16.39 14.57
C ALA A 40 -8.19 -17.20 15.59
N ALA A 41 -7.48 -17.85 16.49
CA ALA A 41 -8.08 -18.44 17.66
C ALA A 41 -8.32 -17.31 18.67
N ASP A 42 -9.58 -17.08 19.03
CA ASP A 42 -10.00 -16.24 20.17
C ASP A 42 -9.40 -16.79 21.47
N THR A 43 -8.11 -16.59 21.68
CA THR A 43 -7.37 -17.24 22.75
C THR A 43 -7.10 -16.22 23.84
N VAL A 44 -8.16 -15.85 24.56
CA VAL A 44 -8.01 -15.10 25.81
C VAL A 44 -7.44 -16.06 26.85
N THR A 45 -6.12 -16.01 27.04
CA THR A 45 -5.45 -16.77 28.11
C THR A 45 -5.25 -15.86 29.30
N THR A 46 -5.77 -16.27 30.46
CA THR A 46 -5.51 -15.63 31.74
C THR A 46 -4.09 -15.97 32.18
N VAL A 47 -3.31 -14.96 32.59
CA VAL A 47 -1.98 -15.12 33.17
C VAL A 47 -2.10 -15.02 34.70
N ASP A 48 -1.21 -15.70 35.44
CA ASP A 48 -1.24 -15.84 36.91
C ASP A 48 -1.30 -14.52 37.72
N ASP A 49 -1.10 -13.36 37.07
CA ASP A 49 -1.16 -12.01 37.67
C ASP A 49 -2.51 -11.29 37.45
N GLY A 50 -3.55 -12.03 37.07
CA GLY A 50 -4.89 -11.51 36.78
C GLY A 50 -5.00 -10.75 35.45
N SER A 51 -3.91 -10.65 34.68
CA SER A 51 -3.97 -10.10 33.34
C SER A 51 -4.49 -11.11 32.32
N ARG A 52 -5.09 -10.59 31.26
CA ARG A 52 -5.57 -11.36 30.11
C ARG A 52 -4.75 -10.98 28.89
N ARG A 53 -4.39 -11.98 28.10
CA ARG A 53 -3.77 -11.80 26.79
C ARG A 53 -4.84 -11.68 25.71
N PHE A 54 -4.66 -10.74 24.80
CA PHE A 54 -5.52 -10.51 23.64
C PHE A 54 -4.66 -10.52 22.39
N ALA A 55 -5.10 -11.25 21.37
CA ALA A 55 -4.49 -11.20 20.04
C ALA A 55 -5.09 -10.05 19.23
N ILE A 56 -4.29 -9.45 18.35
CA ILE A 56 -4.77 -8.52 17.33
C ILE A 56 -5.43 -9.35 16.24
N LEU A 57 -6.68 -9.03 15.92
CA LEU A 57 -7.44 -9.58 14.81
C LEU A 57 -7.23 -8.69 13.58
N PRO A 58 -6.49 -9.12 12.54
CA PRO A 58 -6.19 -8.30 11.36
C PRO A 58 -7.45 -7.77 10.68
N GLU A 59 -8.48 -8.60 10.55
CA GLU A 59 -9.76 -8.27 9.93
C GLU A 59 -10.61 -7.26 10.70
N GLU A 60 -10.28 -7.01 11.97
CA GLU A 60 -10.94 -6.00 12.82
C GLU A 60 -10.00 -4.85 13.23
N SER A 61 -8.78 -4.82 12.70
CA SER A 61 -7.73 -3.89 13.13
C SER A 61 -7.08 -3.18 11.95
N THR A 62 -6.78 -1.89 12.13
CA THR A 62 -6.09 -1.09 11.11
C THR A 62 -4.89 -0.39 11.71
N ALA A 63 -3.74 -0.51 11.05
CA ALA A 63 -2.59 0.36 11.27
C ALA A 63 -2.61 1.50 10.25
N SER A 64 -2.43 2.74 10.70
CA SER A 64 -2.34 3.92 9.84
C SER A 64 -1.07 4.71 10.14
N TYR A 65 -0.47 5.29 9.12
CA TYR A 65 0.67 6.19 9.24
C TYR A 65 0.42 7.47 8.46
N ILE A 66 0.97 8.58 8.98
CA ILE A 66 0.84 9.90 8.39
C ILE A 66 2.25 10.36 8.02
N VAL A 67 2.44 10.66 6.74
CA VAL A 67 3.68 11.21 6.21
C VAL A 67 3.44 12.66 5.82
N HIS A 68 4.31 13.54 6.29
CA HIS A 68 4.41 14.90 5.78
C HIS A 68 5.50 14.92 4.72
N GLU A 69 5.12 15.10 3.47
CA GLU A 69 6.00 15.07 2.31
C GLU A 69 6.16 16.49 1.74
N GLU A 70 7.40 16.89 1.45
CA GLU A 70 7.67 18.12 0.71
C GLU A 70 8.24 17.76 -0.65
N PHE A 71 7.55 18.19 -1.71
CA PHE A 71 7.99 17.94 -3.08
C PHE A 71 8.89 19.08 -3.58
N PHE A 72 10.03 18.72 -4.18
CA PHE A 72 10.88 19.69 -4.86
C PHE A 72 10.14 20.36 -6.02
N SER A 73 10.28 21.67 -6.15
CA SER A 73 9.61 22.49 -7.16
C SER A 73 9.77 22.01 -8.61
N GLY A 74 10.88 21.32 -8.92
CA GLY A 74 11.14 20.73 -10.24
C GLY A 74 10.35 19.46 -10.58
N ALA A 75 9.84 18.72 -9.59
CA ALA A 75 9.01 17.52 -9.82
C ALA A 75 7.55 17.87 -10.14
N LEU A 76 7.10 19.05 -9.69
CA LEU A 76 5.71 19.48 -9.70
C LEU A 76 5.15 19.71 -11.11
N ALA A 77 5.96 20.28 -12.01
CA ALA A 77 5.52 20.66 -13.35
C ALA A 77 5.20 19.45 -14.25
N LYS A 78 5.75 18.26 -13.94
CA LYS A 78 5.53 17.04 -14.72
C LYS A 78 4.31 16.24 -14.24
N TYR A 79 4.01 16.30 -12.95
CA TYR A 79 2.99 15.45 -12.32
C TYR A 79 1.77 16.21 -11.79
N GLY A 80 1.75 17.55 -11.90
CA GLY A 80 0.60 18.37 -11.50
C GLY A 80 0.32 18.39 -10.00
N ILE A 81 1.37 18.26 -9.18
CA ILE A 81 1.28 18.23 -7.72
C ILE A 81 1.38 19.67 -7.18
N ASP A 82 0.57 20.00 -6.18
CA ASP A 82 0.62 21.30 -5.50
C ASP A 82 1.95 21.50 -4.77
N VAL A 83 2.46 22.74 -4.78
CA VAL A 83 3.70 23.11 -4.08
C VAL A 83 3.44 23.13 -2.58
N GLY A 84 4.27 22.45 -1.80
CA GLY A 84 4.31 22.59 -0.34
C GLY A 84 4.34 21.27 0.40
N ASN A 85 4.10 21.34 1.71
CA ASN A 85 3.94 20.17 2.58
C ASN A 85 2.60 19.52 2.28
N GLN A 86 2.65 18.28 1.80
CA GLN A 86 1.49 17.42 1.61
C GLN A 86 1.42 16.43 2.77
N GLU A 87 0.21 16.14 3.24
CA GLU A 87 -0.03 15.09 4.22
C GLU A 87 -0.61 13.87 3.50
N VAL A 88 0.08 12.74 3.62
CA VAL A 88 -0.34 11.47 3.03
C VAL A 88 -0.61 10.48 4.15
N THR A 89 -1.82 9.93 4.17
CA THR A 89 -2.18 8.83 5.08
C THR A 89 -2.18 7.53 4.29
N GLY A 90 -1.39 6.55 4.73
CA GLY A 90 -1.54 5.17 4.29
C GLY A 90 -2.04 4.29 5.43
N SER A 91 -2.67 3.17 5.07
CA SER A 91 -3.24 2.24 6.03
C SER A 91 -3.19 0.79 5.54
N THR A 92 -3.03 -0.13 6.47
CA THR A 92 -2.99 -1.58 6.21
C THR A 92 -3.68 -2.36 7.33
N GLN A 93 -4.25 -3.51 6.97
CA GLN A 93 -4.75 -4.52 7.91
C GLN A 93 -3.74 -5.66 8.10
N GLU A 94 -2.57 -5.61 7.43
CA GLU A 94 -1.48 -6.58 7.62
C GLU A 94 -0.75 -6.29 8.96
N ILE A 95 -1.49 -6.43 10.05
CA ILE A 95 -1.05 -6.23 11.43
C ILE A 95 -1.27 -7.50 12.22
N SER A 96 -0.28 -7.91 12.99
CA SER A 96 -0.38 -9.04 13.91
C SER A 96 0.32 -8.72 15.22
N GLY A 97 -0.13 -9.32 16.31
CA GLY A 97 0.46 -9.08 17.62
C GLY A 97 -0.45 -9.45 18.76
N GLU A 98 -0.03 -9.06 19.95
CA GLU A 98 -0.74 -9.32 21.18
C GLU A 98 -0.52 -8.22 22.21
N PHE A 99 -1.47 -8.07 23.11
CA PHE A 99 -1.36 -7.20 24.27
C PHE A 99 -1.91 -7.86 25.52
N ARG A 100 -1.44 -7.39 26.68
CA ARG A 100 -1.87 -7.84 27.99
C ARG A 100 -2.52 -6.69 28.74
N ILE A 101 -3.74 -6.92 29.19
CA ILE A 101 -4.50 -5.96 30.00
C ILE A 101 -4.94 -6.65 31.28
N ARG A 102 -4.78 -5.98 32.42
CA ARG A 102 -5.46 -6.36 33.65
C ARG A 102 -6.81 -5.67 33.68
N LEU A 103 -7.87 -6.46 33.78
CA LEU A 103 -9.26 -5.98 33.85
C LEU A 103 -9.77 -6.23 35.27
N GLU A 104 -9.87 -5.17 36.06
CA GLU A 104 -10.52 -5.18 37.38
C GLU A 104 -11.88 -4.47 37.29
N GLU A 105 -12.75 -4.62 38.31
CA GLU A 105 -14.11 -4.06 38.29
C GLU A 105 -14.13 -2.54 38.07
N ASP A 106 -13.17 -1.82 38.65
CA ASP A 106 -13.14 -0.35 38.65
C ASP A 106 -11.98 0.25 37.83
N MET A 107 -11.06 -0.59 37.32
CA MET A 107 -9.87 -0.11 36.62
C MET A 107 -9.34 -1.15 35.62
N SER A 108 -8.94 -0.67 34.45
CA SER A 108 -8.19 -1.47 33.48
C SER A 108 -6.78 -0.91 33.34
N GLU A 109 -5.78 -1.77 33.42
CA GLU A 109 -4.36 -1.41 33.29
C GLU A 109 -3.75 -2.09 32.07
N PHE A 110 -3.14 -1.31 31.18
CA PHE A 110 -2.29 -1.86 30.11
C PHE A 110 -0.96 -2.32 30.71
N ILE A 111 -0.67 -3.62 30.58
CA ILE A 111 0.54 -4.22 31.16
C ILE A 111 1.68 -4.21 30.15
N SER A 112 1.42 -4.68 28.93
CA SER A 112 2.42 -4.79 27.85
C SER A 112 1.74 -5.06 26.51
N GLY A 113 2.45 -4.83 25.41
CA GLY A 113 1.98 -5.20 24.09
C GLY A 113 3.08 -5.13 23.06
N GLN A 114 2.97 -5.97 22.05
CA GLN A 114 3.89 -6.04 20.92
C GLN A 114 3.09 -6.38 19.67
N PHE A 115 3.40 -5.69 18.58
CA PHE A 115 2.78 -5.95 17.29
C PHE A 115 3.77 -5.67 16.17
N THR A 116 3.49 -6.27 15.02
CA THR A 116 4.21 -6.09 13.77
C THR A 116 3.21 -5.61 12.73
N VAL A 117 3.61 -4.63 11.93
CA VAL A 117 2.86 -4.14 10.77
C VAL A 117 3.70 -4.44 9.54
N ASP A 118 3.12 -5.14 8.57
CA ASP A 118 3.71 -5.26 7.25
C ASP A 118 3.33 -4.03 6.43
N ILE A 119 4.33 -3.23 6.09
CA ILE A 119 4.18 -2.01 5.31
C ILE A 119 4.55 -2.19 3.83
N SER A 120 4.92 -3.41 3.41
CA SER A 120 5.35 -3.68 2.04
C SER A 120 4.20 -3.68 1.03
N THR A 121 2.96 -3.73 1.51
CA THR A 121 1.74 -3.77 0.70
C THR A 121 1.12 -2.39 0.45
N LEU A 122 1.80 -1.31 0.87
CA LEU A 122 1.34 0.07 0.78
C LEU A 122 1.85 0.79 -0.48
#